data_AF-A0A928CJJ3-F1
#
_entry.id   AF-A0A928CJJ3-F1
#
_cell.length_a   1.000
_cell.length_b   1.000
_cell.length_c   1.000
_cell.angle_alpha   90.00
_cell.angle_beta   90.00
_cell.angle_gamma   90.00
#
_symmetry.space_group_name_H-M   'P 1'
#
loop_
_entity.id
_entity.type
_entity.pdbx_description
1 polymer ?
#
loop_
_entity_poly.entity_id
_entity_poly.type
_entity_poly.pdbx_seq_one_letter_code
_entity_poly.pdbx_strand_id
1 'polypeptide(L)'
;TGVCVIKDDMAEVLQKMLDADIIVLSSPVYFYSISAQLKAVIDRTVARWLEFRDKEFYYIMTAAEDEKHTMDCTLECFRGLAACLEGSKEMGVIYAKGVYERSEINGTKFITEAYEMGKGV
;
A
#
# COMPACT_ATOMS: atom_id res chain seq x y z
N THR A 1 -2.98 3.11 -25.95
CA THR A 1 -3.07 1.65 -25.87
C THR A 1 -2.87 1.23 -24.42
N GLY A 2 -3.91 0.74 -23.74
CA GLY A 2 -3.90 0.45 -22.28
C GLY A 2 -3.59 -0.98 -21.91
N VAL A 3 -2.86 -1.71 -22.76
CA VAL A 3 -2.54 -3.13 -22.57
C VAL A 3 -1.06 -3.26 -22.22
N CYS A 4 -0.76 -3.88 -21.09
CA CYS A 4 0.63 -4.14 -20.68
C CYS A 4 1.34 -5.04 -21.72
N VAL A 5 2.57 -4.67 -22.11
CA VAL A 5 3.36 -5.46 -23.06
C VAL A 5 3.85 -6.79 -22.46
N ILE A 6 3.97 -6.83 -21.13
CA ILE A 6 4.34 -8.04 -20.38
C ILE A 6 3.07 -8.86 -20.17
N LYS A 7 3.10 -10.11 -20.65
CA LYS A 7 1.97 -11.05 -20.61
C LYS A 7 2.09 -12.00 -19.41
N ASP A 8 1.78 -11.47 -18.23
CA ASP A 8 1.71 -12.21 -16.98
C ASP A 8 0.36 -11.93 -16.28
N ASP A 9 0.27 -12.30 -15.01
CA ASP A 9 -0.91 -12.16 -14.15
C ASP A 9 -1.27 -10.71 -13.81
N MET A 10 -0.45 -9.72 -14.17
CA MET A 10 -0.73 -8.31 -13.86
C MET A 10 -1.99 -7.79 -14.54
N ALA A 11 -2.37 -8.33 -15.70
CA ALA A 11 -3.62 -7.93 -16.34
C ALA A 11 -4.84 -8.23 -15.44
N GLU A 12 -4.82 -9.39 -14.76
CA GLU A 12 -5.84 -9.78 -13.81
C GLU A 12 -5.76 -8.92 -12.52
N VAL A 13 -4.55 -8.69 -12.01
CA VAL A 13 -4.33 -7.84 -10.82
C VAL A 13 -4.84 -6.42 -11.07
N LEU A 14 -4.50 -5.81 -12.21
CA LEU A 14 -4.97 -4.46 -12.57
C LEU A 14 -6.48 -4.39 -12.66
N GLN A 15 -7.12 -5.41 -13.25
CA GLN A 15 -8.57 -5.44 -13.32
C GLN A 15 -9.20 -5.49 -11.93
N LYS A 16 -8.68 -6.35 -11.04
CA LYS A 16 -9.13 -6.42 -9.64
C LYS A 16 -8.93 -5.09 -8.89
N MET A 17 -7.82 -4.40 -9.14
CA MET A 17 -7.58 -3.08 -8.54
C MET A 17 -8.52 -2.00 -9.07
N LEU A 18 -8.92 -2.07 -10.35
CA LEU A 18 -9.89 -1.16 -10.95
C LEU A 18 -11.30 -1.39 -10.42
N ASP A 19 -11.69 -2.66 -10.24
CA ASP A 19 -13.01 -3.06 -9.75
C ASP A 19 -13.18 -2.83 -8.25
N ALA A 20 -12.07 -2.72 -7.49
CA ALA A 20 -12.11 -2.47 -6.05
C ALA A 20 -12.39 -0.99 -5.73
N ASP A 21 -13.30 -0.73 -4.79
CA ASP A 21 -13.51 0.61 -4.22
C ASP A 21 -12.39 0.97 -3.23
N ILE A 22 -11.86 -0.05 -2.54
CA ILE A 22 -10.90 0.08 -1.45
C ILE A 22 -9.63 -0.68 -1.78
N ILE A 23 -8.48 -0.03 -1.61
CA ILE A 23 -7.15 -0.61 -1.84
C ILE A 23 -6.31 -0.47 -0.57
N VAL A 24 -5.93 -1.60 0.02
CA VAL A 24 -4.98 -1.65 1.13
C VAL A 24 -3.60 -1.99 0.57
N LEU A 25 -2.66 -1.06 0.69
CA LEU A 25 -1.26 -1.31 0.32
C LEU A 25 -0.44 -1.54 1.59
N SER A 26 0.30 -2.64 1.62
CA SER A 26 1.13 -3.00 2.76
C SER A 26 2.57 -3.26 2.35
N SER A 27 3.54 -2.78 3.13
CA SER A 27 4.95 -3.04 2.89
C SER A 27 5.78 -2.99 4.16
N PRO A 28 6.78 -3.87 4.33
CA PRO A 28 7.89 -3.56 5.21
C PRO A 28 8.66 -2.34 4.68
N VAL A 29 9.26 -1.59 5.60
CA VAL A 29 10.22 -0.53 5.29
C VAL A 29 11.57 -1.16 5.00
N TYR A 30 12.01 -1.04 3.75
CA TYR A 30 13.36 -1.41 3.35
C TYR A 30 14.10 -0.17 2.87
N PHE A 31 15.15 0.20 3.60
CA PHE A 31 15.94 1.41 3.32
C PHE A 31 15.08 2.67 3.13
N TYR A 32 14.15 2.89 4.06
CA TYR A 32 13.22 4.03 4.07
C TYR A 32 12.24 4.10 2.88
N SER A 33 12.06 3.00 2.14
CA SER A 33 11.10 2.90 1.04
C SER A 33 10.24 1.62 1.13
N ILE A 34 9.29 1.49 0.20
CA ILE A 34 8.48 0.28 0.03
C ILE A 34 9.29 -0.85 -0.61
N SER A 35 8.79 -2.08 -0.48
CA SER A 35 9.38 -3.25 -1.10
C SER A 35 9.39 -3.13 -2.63
N ALA A 36 10.42 -3.68 -3.26
CA ALA A 36 10.54 -3.70 -4.71
C ALA A 36 9.35 -4.41 -5.38
N GLN A 37 8.80 -5.45 -4.74
CA GLN A 37 7.63 -6.18 -5.22
C GLN A 37 6.38 -5.27 -5.27
N LEU A 38 6.12 -4.51 -4.21
CA LEU A 38 5.01 -3.57 -4.21
C LEU A 38 5.22 -2.46 -5.24
N LYS A 39 6.44 -1.90 -5.32
CA LYS A 39 6.75 -0.86 -6.31
C LYS A 39 6.55 -1.34 -7.74
N ALA A 40 6.85 -2.61 -8.03
CA ALA A 40 6.59 -3.20 -9.34
C ALA A 40 5.07 -3.24 -9.67
N VAL A 41 4.21 -3.56 -8.71
CA VAL A 41 2.74 -3.51 -8.90
C VAL A 41 2.31 -2.07 -9.17
N ILE A 42 2.75 -1.11 -8.34
CA ILE A 42 2.42 0.32 -8.48
C ILE A 42 2.84 0.84 -9.85
N ASP A 43 4.09 0.61 -10.27
CA ASP A 43 4.60 1.12 -11.54
C ASP A 43 3.86 0.57 -12.74
N ARG A 44 3.35 -0.66 -12.65
CA ARG A 44 2.59 -1.28 -13.73
C ARG A 44 1.16 -0.77 -13.84
N THR A 45 0.66 -0.03 -12.84
CA THR A 45 -0.62 0.71 -12.96
C THR A 45 -0.56 1.78 -14.04
N VAL A 46 0.63 2.26 -14.43
CA VAL A 46 0.80 3.26 -15.51
C VAL A 46 0.16 2.85 -16.84
N ALA A 47 -0.05 1.53 -17.07
CA ALA A 47 -0.73 1.05 -18.26
C ALA A 47 -2.20 1.49 -18.35
N ARG A 48 -2.86 1.67 -17.19
CA ARG A 48 -4.32 1.91 -17.07
C ARG A 48 -4.69 2.94 -15.99
N TRP A 49 -3.75 3.72 -15.47
CA TRP A 49 -3.96 4.60 -14.32
C TRP A 49 -5.10 5.62 -14.51
N LEU A 50 -5.33 6.06 -15.76
CA LEU A 50 -6.43 6.96 -16.11
C LEU A 50 -7.83 6.34 -15.95
N GLU A 51 -7.95 5.02 -15.75
CA GLU A 51 -9.24 4.34 -15.54
C GLU A 51 -9.62 4.26 -14.05
N PHE A 52 -8.66 4.49 -13.14
CA PHE A 52 -8.94 4.45 -11.71
C PHE A 52 -9.69 5.72 -11.27
N ARG A 53 -10.78 5.54 -10.53
CA ARG A 53 -11.57 6.64 -9.96
C ARG A 53 -11.96 6.34 -8.52
N ASP A 54 -11.99 7.39 -7.71
CA ASP A 54 -12.64 7.44 -6.39
C ASP A 54 -12.20 6.31 -5.44
N LYS A 55 -10.91 5.97 -5.42
CA LYS A 55 -10.39 4.88 -4.59
C LYS A 55 -10.14 5.32 -3.16
N GLU A 56 -10.48 4.46 -2.22
CA GLU A 56 -10.17 4.63 -0.80
C GLU A 56 -8.89 3.85 -0.46
N PHE A 57 -7.85 4.56 -0.06
CA PHE A 57 -6.54 3.96 0.25
C PHE A 57 -6.29 3.83 1.74
N TYR A 58 -5.84 2.64 2.13
CA TYR A 58 -5.30 2.37 3.46
C TYR A 58 -3.85 1.86 3.33
N TYR A 59 -2.99 2.26 4.27
CA TYR A 59 -1.58 1.89 4.23
C TYR A 59 -1.15 1.18 5.50
N ILE A 60 -0.42 0.07 5.37
CA ILE A 60 0.14 -0.68 6.50
C ILE A 60 1.65 -0.79 6.30
N MET A 61 2.41 -0.24 7.24
CA MET A 61 3.88 -0.24 7.20
C MET A 61 4.45 -0.95 8.41
N THR A 62 5.48 -1.75 8.21
CA THR A 62 6.24 -2.38 9.31
C THR A 62 7.70 -1.96 9.25
N ALA A 63 8.32 -1.57 10.37
CA ALA A 63 9.75 -1.25 10.42
C ALA A 63 10.41 -1.79 11.69
N ALA A 64 11.68 -2.16 11.55
CA ALA A 64 12.53 -2.55 12.68
C ALA A 64 12.87 -1.38 13.60
N GLU A 65 13.12 -0.21 13.03
CA GLU A 65 13.46 1.00 13.77
C GLU A 65 12.19 1.63 14.38
N ASP A 66 12.32 2.12 15.62
CA ASP A 66 11.24 2.82 16.34
C ASP A 66 11.53 4.32 16.52
N GLU A 67 11.93 4.97 15.43
CA GLU A 67 12.10 6.41 15.40
C GLU A 67 10.88 7.11 14.80
N LYS A 68 10.76 8.41 15.04
CA LYS A 68 9.57 9.18 14.61
C LYS A 68 9.44 9.26 13.09
N HIS A 69 10.56 9.40 12.39
CA HIS A 69 10.62 9.72 10.96
C HIS A 69 10.99 8.52 10.07
N THR A 70 11.13 7.31 10.64
CA THR A 70 11.52 6.09 9.92
C THR A 70 10.62 5.77 8.72
N MET A 71 9.35 6.15 8.78
CA MET A 71 8.34 5.74 7.81
C MET A 71 7.90 6.85 6.86
N ASP A 72 8.36 8.09 7.03
CA ASP A 72 7.85 9.25 6.27
C ASP A 72 8.04 9.06 4.77
N CYS A 73 9.26 8.73 4.33
CA CYS A 73 9.57 8.49 2.92
C CYS A 73 8.80 7.28 2.35
N THR A 74 8.61 6.24 3.16
CA THR A 74 7.83 5.06 2.76
C THR A 74 6.36 5.40 2.54
N LEU A 75 5.78 6.20 3.44
CA LEU A 75 4.41 6.68 3.32
C LEU A 75 4.22 7.54 2.06
N GLU A 76 5.16 8.44 1.78
CA GLU A 76 5.11 9.24 0.56
C GLU A 76 5.20 8.37 -0.71
N CYS A 77 5.92 7.25 -0.68
CA CYS A 77 5.92 6.28 -1.78
C CYS A 77 4.53 5.65 -2.01
N PHE A 78 3.78 5.35 -0.94
CA PHE A 78 2.40 4.87 -1.07
C PHE A 78 1.47 5.95 -1.63
N ARG A 79 1.52 7.14 -1.04
CA ARG A 79 0.69 8.30 -1.41
C ARG A 79 0.88 8.71 -2.86
N GLY A 80 2.07 8.48 -3.42
CA GLY A 80 2.36 8.73 -4.83
C GLY A 80 1.37 8.08 -5.80
N LEU A 81 0.90 6.86 -5.51
CA LEU A 81 -0.13 6.23 -6.34
C LEU A 81 -1.46 7.00 -6.21
N ALA A 82 -1.97 7.14 -4.99
CA ALA A 82 -3.27 7.78 -4.73
C ALA A 82 -3.33 9.21 -5.30
N ALA A 83 -2.24 9.97 -5.20
CA ALA A 83 -2.13 11.32 -5.75
C ALA A 83 -2.33 11.40 -7.27
N CYS A 84 -2.06 10.31 -7.99
CA CYS A 84 -2.27 10.24 -9.44
C CYS A 84 -3.69 9.77 -9.82
N LEU A 85 -4.45 9.17 -8.89
CA LEU A 85 -5.75 8.58 -9.22
C LEU A 85 -6.89 9.54 -8.89
N GLU A 86 -7.59 10.01 -9.92
CA GLU A 86 -8.66 11.01 -9.77
C GLU A 86 -9.72 10.59 -8.74
N GLY A 87 -10.06 11.51 -7.83
CA GLY A 87 -11.06 11.30 -6.77
C GLY A 87 -10.61 10.42 -5.61
N SER A 88 -9.40 9.86 -5.66
CA SER A 88 -8.92 8.94 -4.63
C SER A 88 -8.45 9.65 -3.37
N LYS A 89 -8.64 9.02 -2.21
CA LYS A 89 -8.39 9.60 -0.88
C LYS A 89 -7.70 8.60 0.05
N GLU A 90 -6.85 9.14 0.93
CA GLU A 90 -6.30 8.40 2.05
C GLU A 90 -7.32 8.30 3.18
N MET A 91 -7.52 7.09 3.70
CA MET A 91 -8.50 6.79 4.75
C MET A 91 -7.84 6.40 6.07
N GLY A 92 -6.64 5.81 6.05
CA GLY A 92 -5.95 5.42 7.27
C GLY A 92 -4.55 4.86 7.04
N VAL A 93 -3.70 5.00 8.06
CA VAL A 93 -2.31 4.53 8.03
C VAL A 93 -1.97 3.84 9.34
N ILE A 94 -1.35 2.67 9.26
CA ILE A 94 -0.81 1.92 10.40
C ILE A 94 0.71 1.95 10.34
N TYR A 95 1.32 2.46 11.40
CA TYR A 95 2.77 2.57 11.57
C TYR A 95 3.26 1.53 12.57
N ALA A 96 3.47 0.29 12.13
CA ALA A 96 3.97 -0.79 12.97
C ALA A 96 5.51 -0.74 13.09
N LYS A 97 5.99 0.12 13.99
CA LYS A 97 7.42 0.34 14.27
C LYS A 97 7.94 -0.58 15.38
N GLY A 98 9.26 -0.75 15.45
CA GLY A 98 9.91 -1.58 16.48
C GLY A 98 9.67 -3.09 16.30
N VAL A 99 9.44 -3.54 15.07
CA VAL A 99 9.18 -4.95 14.73
C VAL A 99 10.21 -5.41 13.71
N TYR A 100 11.14 -6.28 14.11
CA TYR A 100 12.18 -6.81 13.24
C TYR A 100 11.80 -8.19 12.69
N GLU A 101 11.44 -9.11 13.58
CA GLU A 101 11.07 -10.47 13.19
C GLU A 101 9.58 -10.60 12.92
N ARG A 102 9.22 -11.51 12.01
CA ARG A 102 7.82 -11.77 11.63
C ARG A 102 6.92 -12.07 12.83
N SER A 103 7.43 -12.80 13.83
CA SER A 103 6.64 -13.19 14.99
C SER A 103 6.41 -12.06 15.99
N GLU A 104 7.26 -11.04 15.99
CA GLU A 104 7.20 -9.94 16.96
C GLU A 104 5.98 -9.05 16.78
N ILE A 105 5.33 -9.09 15.61
CA ILE A 105 4.05 -8.39 15.40
C ILE A 105 2.94 -8.97 16.28
N ASN A 106 3.02 -10.27 16.63
CA ASN A 106 2.01 -10.94 17.44
C ASN A 106 2.06 -10.43 18.89
N GLY A 107 0.90 -10.09 19.44
CA GLY A 107 0.81 -9.52 20.80
C GLY A 107 1.10 -8.03 20.87
N THR A 108 1.44 -7.38 19.75
CA THR A 108 1.50 -5.92 19.67
C THR A 108 0.12 -5.32 19.51
N LYS A 109 0.00 -4.02 19.83
CA LYS A 109 -1.22 -3.25 19.56
C LYS A 109 -1.58 -3.15 18.08
N PHE A 110 -0.60 -3.30 17.18
CA PHE A 110 -0.77 -3.09 15.74
C PHE A 110 -1.73 -4.10 15.10
N ILE A 111 -1.81 -5.32 15.64
CA ILE A 111 -2.79 -6.33 15.20
C ILE A 111 -4.21 -5.88 15.53
N THR A 112 -4.43 -5.37 16.74
CA THR A 112 -5.74 -4.83 17.15
C THR A 112 -6.10 -3.58 16.37
N GLU A 113 -5.12 -2.70 16.15
CA GLU A 113 -5.29 -1.49 15.33
C GLU A 113 -5.72 -1.82 13.90
N ALA A 114 -5.07 -2.81 13.26
CA ALA A 114 -5.45 -3.28 11.93
C ALA A 114 -6.85 -3.91 11.90
N TYR A 115 -7.19 -4.69 12.92
CA TYR A 115 -8.52 -5.28 13.03
C TYR A 115 -9.63 -4.23 13.20
N GLU A 116 -9.43 -3.25 14.09
CA GLU A 116 -10.42 -2.19 14.31
C GLU A 116 -10.53 -1.24 13.11
N MET A 117 -9.43 -0.95 12.41
CA MET A 117 -9.47 -0.20 11.15
C MET A 117 -10.29 -0.95 10.09
N GLY A 118 -10.09 -2.26 9.96
CA GLY A 118 -10.85 -3.09 9.00
C GLY A 118 -12.33 -3.26 9.34
N LYS A 119 -12.75 -3.06 10.59
CA LYS A 119 -14.17 -3.11 10.98
C LYS A 119 -15.00 -1.91 10.52
N GLY A 120 -14.34 -0.80 10.20
CA GLY A 120 -14.98 0.42 9.70
C GLY A 120 -15.19 0.44 8.19
N VAL A 121 -14.81 -0.65 7.51
CA VAL A 121 -14.90 -0.87 6.07
C VAL A 121 -16.07 -1.81 5.76
#